data_AF-A0A2M9X9K5-F1
#
_entry.id   AF-A0A2M9X9K5-F1
#
_cell.length_a   1.000
_cell.length_b   1.000
_cell.length_c   1.000
_cell.angle_alpha   90.00
_cell.angle_beta   90.00
_cell.angle_gamma   90.00
#
_symmetry.space_group_name_H-M   'P 1'
#
loop_
_entity.id
_entity.type
_entity.pdbx_description
1 polymer ?
#
loop_
_entity_poly.entity_id
_entity_poly.type
_entity_poly.pdbx_seq_one_letter_code
_entity_poly.pdbx_strand_id
1 'polypeptide(L)'
;MERRRAPRYSSEELCKFEVHANIEDLAFNGFVFDISEVGVGLIGPINDEHKIALGSHLKGYIQSPDRSNRILFEGTIVRKDFITYEDQDYLILGINFSVRIPMPGYITKLAISIDKAFF
;
A
#
# COMPACT_ATOMS: atom_id res chain seq x y z
N MET A 1 -13.04 3.27 -20.42
CA MET A 1 -13.05 4.03 -19.14
C MET A 1 -13.73 3.13 -18.11
N GLU A 2 -12.97 2.24 -17.48
CA GLU A 2 -13.54 1.20 -16.61
C GLU A 2 -13.20 1.46 -15.15
N ARG A 3 -14.23 1.25 -14.34
CA ARG A 3 -14.44 1.74 -12.98
C ARG A 3 -13.67 0.88 -11.99
N ARG A 4 -13.16 1.53 -10.94
CA ARG A 4 -12.49 0.88 -9.79
C ARG A 4 -13.30 -0.34 -9.34
N ARG A 5 -12.62 -1.47 -9.15
CA ARG A 5 -13.26 -2.77 -8.83
C ARG A 5 -13.62 -2.94 -7.35
N ALA A 6 -13.10 -2.09 -6.47
CA ALA A 6 -13.40 -2.11 -5.03
C ALA A 6 -13.20 -0.72 -4.40
N PRO A 7 -13.91 -0.41 -3.30
CA PRO A 7 -13.70 0.79 -2.51
C PRO A 7 -12.28 0.89 -1.98
N ARG A 8 -11.66 2.07 -2.11
CA ARG A 8 -10.40 2.39 -1.41
C ARG A 8 -10.67 3.16 -0.13
N TYR A 9 -9.85 2.90 0.86
CA TYR A 9 -9.84 3.50 2.17
C TYR A 9 -8.55 4.28 2.36
N SER A 10 -8.64 5.53 2.80
CA SER A 10 -7.49 6.33 3.19
C SER A 10 -7.85 7.19 4.42
N SER A 11 -6.87 7.46 5.26
CA SER A 11 -6.95 8.33 6.44
C SER A 11 -5.57 8.55 7.03
N GLU A 12 -5.40 9.60 7.84
CA GLU A 12 -4.18 9.79 8.63
C GLU A 12 -3.86 8.60 9.55
N GLU A 13 -4.88 7.90 10.05
CA GLU A 13 -4.69 6.71 10.89
C GLU A 13 -4.16 5.52 10.09
N LEU A 14 -4.59 5.35 8.83
CA LEU A 14 -4.02 4.31 7.96
C LEU A 14 -2.56 4.57 7.63
N CYS A 15 -2.15 5.84 7.48
CA CYS A 15 -0.77 6.21 7.23
C CYS A 15 0.19 5.83 8.36
N LYS A 16 -0.30 5.44 9.54
CA LYS A 16 0.51 4.95 10.65
C LYS A 16 0.79 3.44 10.58
N PHE A 17 0.14 2.72 9.67
CA PHE A 17 0.35 1.28 9.52
C PHE A 17 1.67 1.02 8.80
N GLU A 18 2.58 0.35 9.49
CA GLU A 18 3.89 -0.04 8.96
C GLU A 18 3.72 -1.17 7.94
N VAL A 19 4.47 -1.12 6.86
CA VAL A 19 4.54 -2.16 5.85
C VAL A 19 5.96 -2.70 5.77
N HIS A 20 6.05 -4.02 5.77
CA HIS A 20 7.29 -4.75 5.50
C HIS A 20 7.03 -5.73 4.37
N ALA A 21 7.68 -5.52 3.24
CA ALA A 21 7.54 -6.36 2.06
C ALA A 21 8.90 -6.76 1.50
N ASN A 22 8.93 -7.92 0.87
CA ASN A 22 10.05 -8.37 0.07
C ASN A 22 9.60 -8.39 -1.40
N ILE A 23 10.29 -7.59 -2.21
CA ILE A 23 10.17 -7.54 -3.66
C ILE A 23 11.36 -8.35 -4.19
N GLU A 24 11.12 -9.61 -4.55
CA GLU A 24 12.19 -10.56 -4.84
C GLU A 24 13.19 -10.63 -3.67
N ASP A 25 14.44 -10.18 -3.86
CA ASP A 25 15.49 -10.14 -2.83
C ASP A 25 15.67 -8.76 -2.16
N LEU A 26 14.81 -7.79 -2.49
CA LEU A 26 14.85 -6.43 -1.95
C LEU A 26 13.80 -6.24 -0.85
N ALA A 27 14.23 -5.79 0.32
CA ALA A 27 13.33 -5.36 1.38
C ALA A 27 12.78 -3.95 1.11
N PHE A 28 11.46 -3.81 1.14
CA PHE A 28 10.74 -2.55 1.14
C PHE A 28 10.08 -2.34 2.50
N ASN A 29 10.43 -1.25 3.18
CA ASN A 29 9.81 -0.84 4.43
C ASN A 29 9.17 0.54 4.22
N GLY A 30 7.93 0.71 4.69
CA GLY A 30 7.19 1.94 4.47
C GLY A 30 5.87 1.96 5.23
N PHE A 31 4.89 2.70 4.70
CA PHE A 31 3.59 2.91 5.30
C PHE A 31 2.46 2.70 4.28
N VAL A 32 1.25 2.48 4.77
CA VAL A 32 0.05 2.41 3.93
C VAL A 32 -0.39 3.81 3.53
N PHE A 33 -0.53 4.05 2.23
CA PHE A 33 -1.11 5.27 1.68
C PHE A 33 -2.64 5.14 1.47
N ASP A 34 -3.05 4.03 0.87
CA ASP A 34 -4.45 3.63 0.74
C ASP A 34 -4.58 2.11 0.74
N ILE A 35 -5.75 1.57 1.06
CA ILE A 35 -6.00 0.12 1.02
C ILE A 35 -7.41 -0.20 0.54
N SER A 36 -7.57 -1.34 -0.09
CA SER A 36 -8.84 -1.93 -0.49
C SER A 36 -8.77 -3.44 -0.38
N GLU A 37 -9.88 -4.13 -0.63
CA GLU A 37 -9.89 -5.59 -0.64
C GLU A 37 -9.08 -6.22 -1.78
N VAL A 38 -8.74 -5.45 -2.81
CA VAL A 38 -8.05 -5.94 -4.01
C VAL A 38 -6.63 -5.40 -4.15
N GLY A 39 -6.20 -4.49 -3.28
CA GLY A 39 -4.88 -3.91 -3.38
C GLY A 39 -4.59 -2.85 -2.33
N VAL A 40 -3.34 -2.40 -2.31
CA VAL A 40 -2.82 -1.43 -1.35
C VAL A 40 -1.88 -0.45 -2.05
N GLY A 41 -1.97 0.83 -1.71
CA GLY A 41 -0.97 1.84 -1.99
C GLY A 41 0.02 1.92 -0.83
N LEU A 42 1.30 1.87 -1.13
CA LEU A 42 2.41 1.94 -0.17
C LEU A 42 3.26 3.18 -0.45
N ILE A 43 3.84 3.76 0.60
CA ILE A 43 4.81 4.84 0.49
C ILE A 43 6.03 4.54 1.35
N GLY A 44 7.24 4.78 0.86
CA GLY A 44 8.48 4.54 1.61
C GLY A 44 9.69 5.26 0.99
N PRO A 45 10.84 5.29 1.68
CA PRO A 45 12.05 5.94 1.18
C PRO A 45 12.60 5.24 -0.06
N ILE A 46 13.24 6.01 -0.93
CA ILE A 46 13.94 5.49 -2.11
C ILE A 46 15.28 4.88 -1.67
N ASN A 47 15.31 3.56 -1.48
CA ASN A 47 16.55 2.86 -1.13
C ASN A 47 17.25 2.26 -2.37
N ASP A 48 16.48 1.71 -3.32
CA ASP A 48 17.03 1.07 -4.55
C ASP A 48 15.93 0.94 -5.63
N GLU A 49 15.45 2.08 -6.12
CA GLU A 49 14.31 2.13 -7.06
C GLU A 49 14.52 1.34 -8.35
N HIS A 50 15.76 1.22 -8.82
CA HIS A 50 16.06 0.58 -10.10
C HIS A 50 15.81 -0.93 -10.07
N LYS A 51 15.77 -1.52 -8.87
CA LYS A 51 15.44 -2.93 -8.65
C LYS A 51 13.93 -3.18 -8.53
N ILE A 52 13.12 -2.12 -8.51
CA ILE A 52 11.66 -2.24 -8.37
C ILE A 52 11.01 -1.98 -9.74
N ALA A 53 10.56 -3.04 -10.40
CA ALA A 53 9.89 -2.95 -11.69
C ALA A 53 8.36 -3.08 -11.55
N LEU A 54 7.62 -2.45 -12.49
CA LEU A 54 6.21 -2.77 -12.68
C LEU A 54 6.09 -4.24 -13.12
N GLY A 55 5.11 -4.95 -12.58
CA GLY A 55 4.94 -6.38 -12.80
C GLY A 55 5.74 -7.27 -11.84
N SER A 56 6.69 -6.73 -11.07
CA SER A 56 7.38 -7.51 -10.04
C SER A 56 6.41 -8.01 -8.98
N HIS A 57 6.68 -9.22 -8.49
CA HIS A 57 5.93 -9.83 -7.40
C HIS A 57 6.51 -9.43 -6.05
N LEU A 58 5.63 -9.30 -5.06
CA LEU A 58 6.02 -9.07 -3.68
C LEU A 58 5.11 -9.81 -2.72
N LYS A 59 5.67 -10.08 -1.54
CA LYS A 59 4.93 -10.57 -0.39
C LYS A 59 5.36 -9.82 0.85
N GLY A 60 4.44 -9.62 1.77
CA GLY A 60 4.71 -8.81 2.94
C GLY A 60 3.59 -8.85 3.96
N TYR A 61 3.69 -7.92 4.89
CA TYR A 61 2.64 -7.69 5.87
C TYR A 61 2.48 -6.21 6.20
N ILE A 62 1.25 -5.88 6.58
CA ILE A 62 0.85 -4.59 7.12
C ILE A 62 0.65 -4.77 8.63
N GLN A 63 1.28 -3.94 9.44
CA GLN A 63 1.29 -4.01 10.89
C GLN A 63 0.58 -2.78 11.48
N SER A 64 -0.35 -3.02 12.42
CA SER A 64 -0.97 -1.92 13.16
C SER A 64 0.03 -1.17 14.04
N PRO A 65 -0.18 0.13 14.33
CA PRO A 65 0.74 0.93 15.14
C PRO A 65 1.02 0.36 16.54
N ASP A 66 0.00 -0.24 17.16
CA ASP A 66 0.07 -0.91 18.46
C ASP A 66 0.63 -2.34 18.39
N ARG A 67 1.04 -2.78 17.19
CA ARG A 67 1.55 -4.13 16.87
C ARG A 67 0.59 -5.28 17.17
N SER A 68 -0.68 -5.00 17.47
CA SER A 68 -1.68 -6.02 17.86
C SER A 68 -2.24 -6.81 16.67
N ASN A 69 -2.24 -6.21 15.47
CA ASN A 69 -2.85 -6.79 14.28
C ASN A 69 -1.91 -6.78 13.08
N ARG A 70 -1.94 -7.86 12.30
CA ARG A 70 -1.13 -8.03 11.09
C ARG A 70 -1.99 -8.56 9.93
N ILE A 71 -1.84 -7.94 8.76
CA ILE A 71 -2.44 -8.40 7.51
C ILE A 71 -1.32 -8.91 6.62
N LEU A 72 -1.32 -10.21 6.30
CA LEU A 72 -0.39 -10.78 5.32
C LEU A 72 -0.93 -10.53 3.91
N PHE A 73 -0.04 -10.22 2.97
CA PHE A 73 -0.43 -10.03 1.57
C PHE A 73 0.65 -10.54 0.61
N GLU A 74 0.20 -10.89 -0.59
CA GLU A 74 1.01 -11.14 -1.76
C GLU A 74 0.37 -10.41 -2.94
N GLY A 75 1.17 -9.92 -3.87
CA GLY A 75 0.66 -9.20 -5.02
C GLY A 75 1.70 -8.83 -6.06
N THR A 76 1.25 -8.00 -7.00
CA THR A 76 2.05 -7.50 -8.11
C THR A 76 2.05 -5.98 -8.10
N ILE A 77 3.21 -5.38 -8.39
CA ILE A 77 3.34 -3.93 -8.54
C ILE A 77 2.66 -3.49 -9.84
N VAL A 78 1.64 -2.65 -9.72
CA VAL A 78 0.86 -2.12 -10.86
C VAL A 78 1.00 -0.60 -11.01
N ARG A 79 1.63 0.07 -10.05
CA ARG A 79 1.92 1.51 -10.08
C ARG A 79 3.22 1.78 -9.35
N LYS A 80 4.02 2.69 -9.89
CA LYS A 80 5.30 3.15 -9.34
C LYS A 80 5.44 4.63 -9.64
N ASP A 81 5.39 5.48 -8.62
CA ASP A 81 5.53 6.93 -8.74
C ASP A 81 6.53 7.47 -7.72
N PHE A 82 7.00 8.69 -7.95
CA PHE A 82 7.93 9.41 -7.08
C PHE A 82 7.30 10.70 -6.58
N ILE A 83 7.56 11.02 -5.32
CA ILE A 83 7.14 12.29 -4.72
C ILE A 83 8.26 12.84 -3.86
N THR A 84 8.52 14.13 -3.98
CA THR A 84 9.43 14.86 -3.09
C THR A 84 8.60 15.61 -2.06
N TYR A 85 8.90 15.41 -0.78
CA TYR A 85 8.24 16.11 0.33
C TYR A 85 9.31 16.48 1.37
N GLU A 86 9.35 17.76 1.77
CA GLU A 86 10.33 18.28 2.75
C GLU A 86 11.79 17.88 2.41
N ASP A 87 12.18 18.07 1.14
CA ASP A 87 13.52 17.73 0.61
C ASP A 87 13.90 16.24 0.71
N GLN A 88 12.92 15.36 0.89
CA GLN A 88 13.10 13.91 0.87
C GLN A 88 12.28 13.28 -0.25
N ASP A 89 12.91 12.36 -0.99
CA ASP A 89 12.24 11.63 -2.06
C ASP A 89 11.65 10.32 -1.54
N TYR A 90 10.40 10.08 -1.92
CA TYR A 90 9.62 8.91 -1.56
C TYR A 90 9.16 8.17 -2.81
N LEU A 91 9.10 6.85 -2.67
CA LEU A 91 8.53 5.94 -3.65
C LEU A 91 7.11 5.57 -3.26
N ILE A 92 6.17 5.75 -4.19
CA ILE A 92 4.80 5.25 -4.07
C ILE A 92 4.65 4.00 -4.92
N LEU A 93 4.20 2.91 -4.29
CA LEU A 93 3.92 1.64 -4.95
C LEU A 93 2.43 1.31 -4.85
N GLY A 94 1.78 1.08 -5.99
CA GLY A 94 0.44 0.49 -6.02
C GLY A 94 0.55 -1.00 -6.25
N ILE A 95 -0.04 -1.78 -5.34
CA ILE A 95 -0.01 -3.24 -5.37
C ILE A 95 -1.42 -3.76 -5.64
N ASN A 96 -1.54 -4.66 -6.61
CA ASN A 96 -2.75 -5.47 -6.80
C ASN A 96 -2.54 -6.82 -6.09
N PHE A 97 -3.42 -7.18 -5.16
CA PHE A 97 -3.27 -8.42 -4.43
C PHE A 97 -3.50 -9.64 -5.33
N SER A 98 -2.70 -10.69 -5.12
CA SER A 98 -2.88 -11.98 -5.82
C SER A 98 -4.20 -12.64 -5.44
N VAL A 99 -4.68 -12.38 -4.22
CA VAL A 99 -5.97 -12.84 -3.69
C VAL A 99 -6.70 -11.69 -3.01
N ARG A 100 -8.03 -11.66 -3.08
CA ARG A 100 -8.83 -10.67 -2.37
C ARG A 100 -8.65 -10.86 -0.85
N ILE A 101 -8.34 -9.78 -0.15
CA ILE A 101 -8.20 -9.76 1.31
C ILE A 101 -9.43 -9.06 1.89
N PRO A 102 -10.29 -9.74 2.66
CA PRO A 102 -11.41 -9.08 3.33
C PRO A 102 -10.89 -7.97 4.25
N MET A 103 -11.45 -6.76 4.16
CA MET A 103 -10.98 -5.65 4.99
C MET A 103 -11.34 -5.90 6.46
N PRO A 104 -10.34 -5.94 7.37
CA PRO A 104 -10.63 -6.09 8.78
C PRO A 104 -11.45 -4.93 9.32
N GLY A 105 -12.37 -5.20 10.24
CA GLY A 105 -13.28 -4.18 10.77
C GLY A 105 -12.58 -2.98 11.44
N TYR A 106 -11.33 -3.14 11.90
CA TYR A 106 -10.56 -2.03 12.45
C TYR A 106 -10.04 -1.08 11.35
N ILE A 107 -9.70 -1.57 10.16
CA ILE A 107 -9.31 -0.73 9.01
C ILE A 107 -10.50 0.11 8.55
N THR A 108 -11.67 -0.51 8.41
CA THR A 108 -12.88 0.17 7.94
C THR A 108 -13.43 1.18 8.94
N LYS A 109 -13.09 1.05 10.24
CA LYS A 109 -13.44 2.03 11.28
C LYS A 109 -12.51 3.23 11.32
N LEU A 110 -11.26 3.05 10.89
CA LEU A 110 -10.22 4.09 10.92
C LEU A 110 -10.23 4.97 9.67
N ALA A 111 -10.90 4.53 8.59
CA ALA A 111 -10.75 5.14 7.29
C ALA A 111 -12.06 5.60 6.67
N ILE A 112 -11.98 6.65 5.86
CA ILE A 112 -13.08 7.11 5.02
C ILE A 112 -12.94 6.41 3.65
N SER A 113 -14.06 5.91 3.11
CA SER A 113 -14.09 5.44 1.72
C SER A 113 -13.87 6.64 0.78
N ILE A 114 -12.84 6.58 -0.05
CA ILE A 114 -12.46 7.64 -1.00
C ILE A 114 -13.05 7.44 -2.40
N ASP A 115 -14.22 6.80 -2.49
CA ASP A 115 -14.89 6.50 -3.77
C ASP A 115 -15.54 7.71 -4.46
N LYS A 116 -15.35 8.93 -3.93
CA LYS A 116 -15.69 10.16 -4.65
C LYS A 116 -14.46 10.67 -5.38
N ALA A 117 -14.56 10.70 -6.72
CA ALA A 117 -13.64 11.41 -7.59
C ALA A 117 -13.51 12.86 -7.10
N PHE A 118 -12.35 13.18 -6.51
CA PHE A 118 -11.87 14.55 -6.53
C PHE A 118 -11.13 14.69 -7.87
N PHE A 119 -11.72 15.54 -8.71
CA PHE A 119 -11.19 15.97 -10.01
C PHE A 119 -9.88 16.72 -9.85
#